data_AF-A0A972CYE0-F1
#
_entry.id   AF-A0A972CYE0-F1
#
_cell.length_a   1.000
_cell.length_b   1.000
_cell.length_c   1.000
_cell.angle_alpha   90.00
_cell.angle_beta   90.00
_cell.angle_gamma   90.00
#
_symmetry.space_group_name_H-M   'P 1'
#
loop_
_entity.id
_entity.type
_entity.pdbx_description
1 polymer ?
#
loop_
_entity_poly.entity_id
_entity_poly.type
_entity_poly.pdbx_seq_one_letter_code
_entity_poly.pdbx_strand_id
1 'polypeptide(L)'
;MLVSKDADIAERVNQKIVDSGAGIDLIFANESAEKDIIAEREAALARELAAMRKRQLRLVDPIQYAFSIEAEDLARYQPTFVWEMGPVTEKQKDYLEKHGIFADTIENCGLASLIIDKLKKRQMEGLATPKQIRYLESRGFRHVGTWSFDDATDMINRIASNNWFIPRGINAATYQP
;
A
#
# COMPACT_ATOMS: atom_id res chain seq x y z
N MET A 1 -16.84 -9.31 -26.66
CA MET A 1 -16.32 -7.93 -26.60
C MET A 1 -15.12 -7.80 -27.54
N LEU A 2 -15.34 -7.79 -28.86
CA LEU A 2 -14.26 -7.68 -29.87
C LEU A 2 -14.38 -6.39 -30.71
N VAL A 3 -15.55 -5.74 -30.71
CA VAL A 3 -15.87 -4.62 -31.60
C VAL A 3 -15.15 -3.31 -31.24
N SER A 4 -14.68 -3.16 -29.99
CA SER A 4 -14.04 -1.90 -29.54
C SER A 4 -12.59 -1.75 -29.99
N LYS A 5 -11.82 -2.84 -30.15
CA LYS A 5 -10.40 -2.72 -30.48
C LYS A 5 -10.18 -2.22 -31.91
N ASP A 6 -10.96 -2.74 -32.86
CA ASP A 6 -10.81 -2.42 -34.28
C ASP A 6 -11.35 -1.02 -34.63
N ALA A 7 -12.39 -0.56 -33.91
CA ALA A 7 -12.94 0.78 -34.08
C ALA A 7 -11.98 1.88 -33.60
N ASP A 8 -11.37 1.70 -32.42
CA ASP A 8 -10.41 2.66 -31.85
C ASP A 8 -9.13 2.76 -32.69
N ILE A 9 -8.70 1.64 -33.31
CA ILE A 9 -7.57 1.61 -34.26
C ILE A 9 -7.95 2.37 -35.53
N ALA A 10 -9.10 2.08 -36.13
CA ALA A 10 -9.54 2.72 -37.37
C ALA A 10 -9.69 4.25 -37.24
N GLU A 11 -10.19 4.73 -36.10
CA GLU A 11 -10.30 6.17 -35.83
C GLU A 11 -8.93 6.85 -35.71
N ARG A 12 -7.99 6.26 -34.96
CA ARG A 12 -6.61 6.78 -34.83
C ARG A 12 -5.84 6.75 -36.15
N VAL A 13 -6.06 5.73 -36.97
CA VAL A 13 -5.44 5.60 -38.30
C VAL A 13 -5.95 6.70 -39.22
N ASN A 14 -7.27 6.92 -39.26
CA ASN A 14 -7.87 8.01 -40.04
C ASN A 14 -7.34 9.38 -39.57
N GLN A 15 -7.22 9.59 -38.26
CA GLN A 15 -6.69 10.85 -37.73
C GLN A 15 -5.23 11.09 -38.14
N LYS A 16 -4.38 10.06 -38.10
CA LYS A 16 -2.98 10.15 -38.56
C LYS A 16 -2.84 10.44 -40.05
N ILE A 17 -3.72 9.87 -40.88
CA ILE A 17 -3.75 10.11 -42.33
C ILE A 17 -4.15 11.56 -42.63
N VAL A 18 -5.11 12.10 -41.89
CA VAL A 18 -5.57 13.49 -42.03
C VAL A 18 -4.50 14.49 -41.55
N ASP A 19 -3.90 14.26 -40.37
CA ASP A 19 -2.91 15.16 -39.76
C ASP A 19 -1.59 15.24 -40.53
N SER A 20 -1.21 14.17 -41.22
CA SER A 20 0.07 14.11 -41.93
C SER A 20 0.03 14.68 -43.34
N GLY A 21 -1.16 15.04 -43.85
CA GLY A 21 -1.38 15.80 -45.10
C GLY A 21 -0.85 15.19 -46.41
N ALA A 22 -0.02 14.15 -46.37
CA ALA A 22 0.69 13.59 -47.52
C ALA A 22 0.90 12.08 -47.36
N GLY A 23 0.26 11.29 -48.22
CA GLY A 23 0.74 9.99 -48.73
C GLY A 23 1.34 8.98 -47.74
N ILE A 24 0.88 8.92 -46.49
CA ILE A 24 1.32 7.85 -45.58
C ILE A 24 0.68 6.54 -46.03
N ASP A 25 1.53 5.51 -46.22
CA ASP A 25 1.08 4.16 -46.50
C ASP A 25 0.16 3.67 -45.37
N LEU A 26 -1.03 3.17 -45.74
CA LEU A 26 -2.03 2.66 -44.80
C LEU A 26 -1.46 1.63 -43.83
N ILE A 27 -0.49 0.83 -44.30
CA ILE A 27 0.21 -0.16 -43.47
C ILE A 27 1.01 0.54 -42.36
N PHE A 28 1.77 1.59 -42.71
CA PHE A 28 2.56 2.36 -41.74
C PHE A 28 1.68 3.13 -40.76
N ALA A 29 0.55 3.69 -41.22
CA ALA A 29 -0.41 4.37 -40.37
C ALA A 29 -1.04 3.40 -39.34
N ASN A 30 -1.40 2.19 -39.77
CA ASN A 30 -1.88 1.11 -38.88
C ASN A 30 -0.84 0.73 -37.83
N GLU A 31 0.40 0.39 -38.25
CA GLU A 31 1.46 0.01 -37.33
C GLU A 31 1.77 1.10 -36.30
N SER A 32 1.76 2.36 -36.73
CA SER A 32 1.99 3.50 -35.86
C SER A 32 0.81 3.71 -34.88
N ALA A 33 -0.44 3.54 -35.32
CA ALA A 33 -1.61 3.63 -34.45
C ALA A 33 -1.66 2.51 -33.41
N GLU A 34 -1.31 1.28 -33.80
CA GLU A 34 -1.22 0.14 -32.88
C GLU A 34 -0.14 0.35 -31.82
N LYS A 35 1.05 0.83 -32.23
CA LYS A 35 2.14 1.17 -31.30
C LYS A 35 1.73 2.25 -30.30
N ASP A 36 1.03 3.28 -30.74
CA ASP A 36 0.56 4.35 -29.85
C ASP A 36 -0.47 3.84 -28.84
N ILE A 37 -1.42 2.99 -29.26
CA ILE A 37 -2.40 2.38 -28.36
C ILE A 37 -1.70 1.50 -27.31
N ILE A 38 -0.68 0.74 -27.72
CA ILE A 38 0.11 -0.08 -26.80
C ILE A 38 0.87 0.82 -25.82
N ALA A 39 1.54 1.87 -26.31
CA ALA A 39 2.29 2.81 -25.47
C ALA A 39 1.39 3.54 -24.47
N GLU A 40 0.18 3.95 -24.87
CA GLU A 40 -0.80 4.55 -23.97
C GLU A 40 -1.27 3.58 -22.88
N ARG A 41 -1.50 2.31 -23.24
CA ARG A 41 -1.86 1.26 -22.28
C ARG A 41 -0.72 0.98 -21.30
N GLU A 42 0.51 0.88 -21.79
CA GLU A 42 1.71 0.73 -20.95
C GLU A 42 1.88 1.93 -20.01
N ALA A 43 1.68 3.15 -20.51
CA ALA A 43 1.74 4.36 -19.70
C ALA A 43 0.60 4.45 -18.67
N ALA A 44 -0.61 3.99 -19.01
CA ALA A 44 -1.72 3.89 -18.07
C ALA A 44 -1.43 2.86 -16.96
N LEU A 45 -0.99 1.66 -17.34
CA LEU A 45 -0.61 0.61 -16.41
C LEU A 45 0.56 1.05 -15.51
N ALA A 46 1.56 1.74 -16.06
CA ALA A 46 2.67 2.29 -15.29
C ALA A 46 2.21 3.33 -14.26
N ARG A 47 1.23 4.18 -14.62
CA ARG A 47 0.62 5.15 -13.70
C ARG A 47 -0.14 4.44 -12.56
N GLU A 48 -0.91 3.40 -12.87
CA GLU A 48 -1.62 2.60 -11.86
C GLU A 48 -0.65 1.89 -10.91
N LEU A 49 0.39 1.24 -11.45
CA LEU A 49 1.43 0.59 -10.65
C LEU A 49 2.16 1.59 -9.74
N ALA A 50 2.44 2.79 -10.24
CA ALA A 50 3.04 3.86 -9.44
C ALA A 50 2.10 4.33 -8.31
N ALA A 51 0.79 4.44 -8.57
CA ALA A 51 -0.19 4.79 -7.56
C ALA A 51 -0.31 3.70 -6.47
N MET A 52 -0.32 2.43 -6.87
CA MET A 52 -0.33 1.29 -5.93
C MET A 52 0.93 1.26 -5.05
N ARG A 53 2.12 1.44 -5.65
CA ARG A 53 3.38 1.53 -4.88
C ARG A 53 3.36 2.69 -3.88
N LYS A 54 2.88 3.87 -4.29
CA LYS A 54 2.75 5.03 -3.39
C LYS A 54 1.81 4.75 -2.22
N ARG A 55 0.72 4.00 -2.46
CA ARG A 55 -0.22 3.59 -1.41
C ARG A 55 0.44 2.60 -0.44
N GLN A 56 1.11 1.58 -0.97
CA GLN A 56 1.82 0.57 -0.17
C GLN A 56 2.87 1.21 0.74
N LEU A 57 3.67 2.16 0.24
CA LEU A 57 4.70 2.86 1.04
C LEU A 57 4.15 3.68 2.22
N ARG A 58 2.87 4.06 2.19
CA ARG A 58 2.23 4.85 3.27
C ARG A 58 1.69 3.98 4.39
N LEU A 59 1.31 2.75 4.05
CA LEU A 59 0.67 1.78 4.93
C LEU A 59 1.72 0.81 5.49
N VAL A 60 1.42 0.20 6.63
CA VAL A 60 2.24 -0.84 7.23
C VAL A 60 1.82 -2.18 6.64
N ASP A 61 2.80 -2.97 6.22
CA ASP A 61 2.54 -4.35 5.82
C ASP A 61 2.02 -5.16 7.04
N PRO A 62 0.96 -5.98 6.90
CA PRO A 62 0.43 -6.79 8.00
C PRO A 62 1.45 -7.73 8.65
N ILE A 63 2.36 -8.31 7.88
CA ILE A 63 3.39 -9.23 8.38
C ILE A 63 4.43 -8.44 9.18
N GLN A 64 4.86 -7.28 8.65
CA GLN A 64 5.73 -6.37 9.38
C GLN A 64 5.07 -5.97 10.70
N TYR A 65 3.79 -5.57 10.66
CA TYR A 65 3.05 -5.16 11.83
C TYR A 65 2.97 -6.27 12.88
N ALA A 66 2.68 -7.51 12.48
CA ALA A 66 2.64 -8.67 13.37
C ALA A 66 3.98 -8.90 14.09
N PHE A 67 5.08 -8.77 13.35
CA PHE A 67 6.43 -8.86 13.91
C PHE A 67 6.72 -7.74 14.92
N SER A 68 6.37 -6.49 14.59
CA SER A 68 6.58 -5.33 15.45
C SER A 68 5.86 -5.41 16.79
N ILE A 69 4.69 -6.06 16.83
CA ILE A 69 3.91 -6.25 18.06
C ILE A 69 4.12 -7.61 18.71
N GLU A 70 5.08 -8.40 18.21
CA GLU A 70 5.41 -9.76 18.69
C GLU A 70 4.17 -10.68 18.74
N ALA A 71 3.24 -10.50 17.79
CA ALA A 71 2.02 -11.29 17.69
C ALA A 71 2.27 -12.57 16.89
N GLU A 72 2.76 -13.61 17.57
CA GLU A 72 3.02 -14.92 16.97
C GLU A 72 1.76 -15.57 16.37
N ASP A 73 0.59 -15.29 16.95
CA ASP A 73 -0.70 -15.78 16.46
C ASP A 73 -1.10 -15.21 15.10
N LEU A 74 -0.67 -13.99 14.78
CA LEU A 74 -0.85 -13.42 13.44
C LEU A 74 0.08 -14.08 12.41
N ALA A 75 1.33 -14.36 12.79
CA ALA A 75 2.32 -14.97 11.90
C ALA A 75 2.01 -16.44 11.59
N ARG A 76 1.37 -17.14 12.52
CA ARG A 76 1.03 -18.58 12.40
C ARG A 76 -0.47 -18.82 12.18
N TYR A 77 -1.22 -17.80 11.80
CA TYR A 77 -2.67 -17.92 11.64
C TYR A 77 -3.03 -19.03 10.65
N GLN A 78 -3.92 -19.94 11.07
CA GLN A 78 -4.53 -20.93 10.20
C GLN A 78 -6.05 -20.83 10.33
N PRO A 79 -6.79 -20.71 9.21
CA PRO A 79 -8.24 -20.69 9.25
C PRO A 79 -8.75 -22.03 9.79
N THR A 80 -9.61 -21.96 10.79
CA THR A 80 -10.23 -23.14 11.41
C THR A 80 -11.58 -23.44 10.75
N PHE A 81 -12.27 -22.39 10.31
CA PHE A 81 -13.58 -22.51 9.70
C PHE A 81 -13.55 -22.13 8.21
N VAL A 82 -14.39 -22.80 7.40
CA VAL A 82 -14.48 -22.58 5.95
C VAL A 82 -14.81 -21.13 5.58
N TRP A 83 -15.63 -20.45 6.40
CA TRP A 83 -15.99 -19.06 6.14
C TRP A 83 -14.82 -18.09 6.30
N GLU A 84 -13.80 -18.42 7.10
CA GLU A 84 -12.61 -17.59 7.31
C GLU A 84 -11.71 -17.53 6.07
N MET A 85 -11.80 -18.56 5.20
CA MET A 85 -11.09 -18.63 3.93
C MET A 85 -11.73 -17.76 2.84
N GLY A 86 -12.86 -17.11 3.14
CA GLY A 86 -13.47 -16.16 2.23
C GLY A 86 -12.57 -14.94 1.98
N PRO A 87 -12.79 -14.22 0.86
CA PRO A 87 -12.04 -13.00 0.57
C PRO A 87 -12.29 -11.94 1.64
N VAL A 88 -11.28 -11.10 1.88
CA VAL A 88 -11.39 -9.96 2.80
C VAL A 88 -12.56 -9.06 2.41
N THR A 89 -13.43 -8.75 3.37
CA THR A 89 -14.60 -7.90 3.12
C THR A 89 -14.20 -6.44 2.95
N GLU A 90 -14.98 -5.66 2.18
CA GLU A 90 -14.72 -4.23 1.97
C GLU A 90 -14.66 -3.44 3.29
N LYS A 91 -15.51 -3.79 4.26
CA LYS A 91 -15.52 -3.15 5.58
C LYS A 91 -14.23 -3.41 6.35
N GLN A 92 -13.70 -4.63 6.29
CA GLN A 92 -12.43 -4.96 6.92
C GLN A 92 -11.28 -4.21 6.25
N LYS A 93 -11.28 -4.16 4.91
CA LYS A 93 -10.30 -3.44 4.12
C LYS A 93 -10.25 -1.96 4.48
N ASP A 94 -11.40 -1.29 4.47
CA ASP A 94 -11.50 0.13 4.83
C ASP A 94 -11.03 0.40 6.27
N TYR A 95 -11.42 -0.44 7.22
CA TYR A 95 -10.99 -0.32 8.61
C TYR A 95 -9.46 -0.44 8.74
N LEU A 96 -8.87 -1.48 8.16
CA LEU A 96 -7.43 -1.70 8.21
C LEU A 96 -6.65 -0.54 7.61
N GLU A 97 -7.06 -0.05 6.44
CA GLU A 97 -6.40 1.08 5.78
C GLU A 97 -6.52 2.38 6.57
N LYS A 98 -7.68 2.65 7.17
CA LYS A 98 -7.88 3.80 8.06
C LYS A 98 -6.91 3.76 9.24
N HIS A 99 -6.70 2.57 9.81
CA HIS A 99 -5.76 2.32 10.90
C HIS A 99 -4.30 2.16 10.44
N GLY A 100 -4.03 2.27 9.13
CA GLY A 100 -2.69 2.33 8.57
C GLY A 100 -2.09 0.99 8.18
N ILE A 101 -2.88 -0.08 8.07
CA ILE A 101 -2.45 -1.41 7.61
C ILE A 101 -2.79 -1.60 6.14
N PHE A 102 -1.89 -2.22 5.38
CA PHE A 102 -2.08 -2.52 3.96
C PHE A 102 -2.88 -3.81 3.79
N ALA A 103 -4.19 -3.68 3.57
CA ALA A 103 -5.10 -4.81 3.51
C ALA A 103 -5.02 -5.65 2.22
N ASP A 104 -4.43 -5.14 1.14
CA ASP A 104 -4.37 -5.84 -0.16
C ASP A 104 -3.47 -7.11 -0.13
N THR A 105 -2.60 -7.25 0.87
CA THR A 105 -1.74 -8.43 1.06
C THR A 105 -2.37 -9.52 1.91
N ILE A 106 -3.54 -9.25 2.50
CA ILE A 106 -4.20 -10.19 3.40
C ILE A 106 -5.02 -11.17 2.57
N GLU A 107 -4.71 -12.45 2.71
CA GLU A 107 -5.31 -13.52 1.92
C GLU A 107 -6.78 -13.78 2.31
N ASN A 108 -7.07 -13.75 3.62
CA ASN A 108 -8.27 -14.37 4.19
C ASN A 108 -9.04 -13.39 5.08
N CYS A 109 -10.38 -13.45 5.06
CA CYS A 109 -11.22 -12.60 5.90
C CYS A 109 -11.08 -12.89 7.40
N GLY A 110 -10.77 -14.14 7.78
CA GLY A 110 -10.51 -14.51 9.17
C GLY A 110 -9.23 -13.88 9.72
N LEU A 111 -8.16 -13.87 8.91
CA LEU A 111 -6.91 -13.18 9.25
C LEU A 111 -7.14 -11.68 9.41
N ALA A 112 -7.93 -11.07 8.50
CA ALA A 112 -8.28 -9.66 8.60
C ALA A 112 -9.04 -9.35 9.90
N SER A 113 -10.00 -10.19 10.30
CA SER A 113 -10.71 -10.05 11.58
C SER A 113 -9.74 -10.12 12.78
N LEU A 114 -8.82 -11.09 12.78
CA LEU A 114 -7.85 -11.24 13.87
C LEU A 114 -6.95 -10.00 14.01
N ILE A 115 -6.48 -9.44 12.89
CA ILE A 115 -5.70 -8.19 12.90
C ILE A 115 -6.52 -7.03 13.46
N ILE A 116 -7.79 -6.92 13.06
CA ILE A 116 -8.70 -5.88 13.56
C ILE A 116 -8.92 -6.00 15.07
N ASP A 117 -9.10 -7.22 15.57
CA ASP A 117 -9.31 -7.45 17.00
C ASP A 117 -8.06 -7.11 17.82
N LYS A 118 -6.87 -7.42 17.30
CA LYS A 118 -5.59 -6.99 17.89
C LYS A 118 -5.45 -5.47 17.89
N LEU A 119 -5.79 -4.80 16.78
CA LEU A 119 -5.78 -3.34 16.71
C LEU A 119 -6.67 -2.71 17.77
N LYS A 120 -7.91 -3.20 17.92
CA LYS A 120 -8.85 -2.72 18.94
C LYS A 120 -8.32 -2.95 20.35
N LYS A 121 -7.79 -4.15 20.64
CA LYS A 121 -7.23 -4.47 21.95
C LYS A 121 -6.10 -3.52 22.31
N ARG A 122 -5.16 -3.30 21.39
CA ARG A 122 -4.05 -2.36 21.58
C ARG A 122 -4.51 -0.92 21.75
N GLN A 123 -5.55 -0.52 21.04
CA GLN A 123 -6.14 0.81 21.19
C GLN A 123 -6.74 0.99 22.60
N MET A 124 -7.41 -0.02 23.15
CA MET A 124 -7.92 0.00 24.52
C MET A 124 -6.80 0.02 25.56
N GLU A 125 -5.70 -0.67 25.29
CA GLU A 125 -4.49 -0.69 26.13
C GLU A 125 -3.65 0.59 26.01
N GLY A 126 -4.03 1.53 25.13
CA GLY A 126 -3.31 2.79 24.94
C GLY A 126 -1.92 2.62 24.33
N LEU A 127 -1.71 1.58 23.51
CA LEU A 127 -0.43 1.29 22.88
C LEU A 127 -0.23 2.05 21.56
N ALA A 128 1.03 2.13 21.13
CA ALA A 128 1.40 2.79 19.89
C ALA A 128 0.63 2.24 18.67
N THR A 129 0.18 3.16 17.81
CA THR A 129 -0.53 2.87 16.56
C THR A 129 0.42 2.28 15.50
N PRO A 130 -0.11 1.53 14.51
CA PRO A 130 0.72 1.02 13.40
C PRO A 130 1.52 2.12 12.70
N LYS A 131 0.91 3.31 12.51
CA LYS A 131 1.57 4.45 11.86
C LYS A 131 2.75 4.98 12.68
N GLN A 132 2.61 5.07 14.00
CA GLN A 132 3.70 5.49 14.89
C GLN A 132 4.82 4.44 14.91
N ILE A 133 4.47 3.16 15.01
CA ILE A 133 5.41 2.03 14.98
C ILE A 133 6.24 2.08 13.69
N ARG A 134 5.59 2.11 12.52
CA ARG A 134 6.28 2.17 11.22
C ARG A 134 7.21 3.38 11.13
N TYR A 135 6.75 4.54 11.59
CA TYR A 135 7.57 5.74 11.55
C TYR A 135 8.83 5.60 12.41
N LEU A 136 8.69 5.19 13.67
CA LEU A 136 9.82 5.04 14.59
C LEU A 136 10.77 3.91 14.17
N GLU A 137 10.24 2.77 13.72
CA GLU A 137 11.07 1.68 13.19
C GLU A 137 11.86 2.10 11.95
N SER A 138 11.27 2.92 11.06
CA SER A 138 12.00 3.47 9.90
C SER A 138 13.18 4.38 10.29
N ARG A 139 13.20 4.88 11.54
CA ARG A 139 14.31 5.65 12.11
C ARG A 139 15.29 4.80 12.92
N GLY A 140 15.08 3.48 12.97
CA GLY A 140 15.94 2.53 13.66
C GLY A 140 15.55 2.24 15.11
N PHE A 141 14.39 2.72 15.58
CA PHE A 141 13.87 2.30 16.89
C PHE A 141 13.42 0.84 16.84
N ARG A 142 13.57 0.12 17.96
CA ARG A 142 13.23 -1.30 18.08
C ARG A 142 12.16 -1.49 19.15
N HIS A 143 11.41 -2.59 19.04
CA HIS A 143 10.34 -2.97 19.97
C HIS A 143 9.31 -1.84 20.22
N VAL A 144 9.05 -1.00 19.21
CA VAL A 144 8.10 0.12 19.34
C VAL A 144 6.67 -0.40 19.59
N GLY A 145 6.38 -1.65 19.25
CA GLY A 145 5.11 -2.30 19.55
C GLY A 145 4.77 -2.37 21.05
N THR A 146 5.74 -2.26 21.95
CA THR A 146 5.51 -2.28 23.42
C THR A 146 5.32 -0.88 24.00
N TRP A 147 5.52 0.18 23.21
CA TRP A 147 5.44 1.56 23.71
C TRP A 147 3.98 1.99 23.85
N SER A 148 3.73 2.88 24.82
CA SER A 148 2.45 3.56 24.91
C SER A 148 2.25 4.52 23.74
N PHE A 149 1.00 4.89 23.48
CA PHE A 149 0.65 5.91 22.49
C PHE A 149 1.30 7.25 22.81
N ASP A 150 1.34 7.62 24.09
CA ASP A 150 1.88 8.89 24.56
C ASP A 150 3.40 8.93 24.40
N ASP A 151 4.11 7.87 24.82
CA ASP A 151 5.57 7.78 24.66
C ASP A 151 6.01 7.83 23.20
N ALA A 152 5.28 7.12 22.32
CA ALA A 152 5.53 7.16 20.90
C ALA A 152 5.27 8.57 20.32
N THR A 153 4.22 9.25 20.78
CA THR A 153 3.90 10.62 20.38
C THR A 153 4.96 11.60 20.84
N ASP A 154 5.43 11.50 22.07
CA ASP A 154 6.47 12.36 22.63
C ASP A 154 7.80 12.20 21.91
N MET A 155 8.19 10.96 21.57
CA MET A 155 9.37 10.73 20.75
C MET A 155 9.24 11.34 19.35
N ILE A 156 8.08 11.18 18.71
CA ILE A 156 7.81 11.78 17.39
C ILE A 156 7.88 13.31 17.47
N ASN A 157 7.30 13.90 18.51
CA ASN A 157 7.35 15.34 18.75
C ASN A 157 8.79 15.83 18.94
N ARG A 158 9.61 15.11 19.72
CA ARG A 158 11.04 15.41 19.89
C ARG A 158 11.81 15.39 18.56
N ILE A 159 11.53 14.40 17.71
CA ILE A 159 12.12 14.30 16.37
C ILE A 159 11.65 15.47 15.49
N ALA A 160 10.35 15.80 15.53
CA ALA A 160 9.79 16.92 14.78
C ALA A 160 10.41 18.27 15.18
N SER A 161 10.58 18.51 16.49
CA SER A 161 11.26 19.71 17.02
C SER A 161 12.75 19.76 16.66
N ASN A 162 13.37 18.62 16.33
CA ASN A 162 14.77 18.51 15.93
C ASN A 162 14.94 18.39 14.40
N ASN A 163 14.18 19.17 13.61
CA ASN A 163 14.24 19.17 12.14
C ASN A 163 14.09 17.76 11.52
N TRP A 164 13.26 16.92 12.13
CA TRP A 164 13.07 15.51 11.73
C TRP A 164 14.31 14.62 11.87
N PHE A 165 15.32 15.04 12.65
CA PHE A 165 16.47 14.22 13.02
C PHE A 165 16.30 13.62 14.41
N ILE A 166 16.94 12.48 14.63
CA ILE A 166 16.99 11.86 15.95
C ILE A 166 17.78 12.79 16.89
N PRO A 167 17.24 13.15 18.08
CA PRO A 167 17.94 14.02 19.02
C PRO A 167 19.34 13.48 19.38
N ARG A 168 20.31 14.38 19.53
CA ARG A 168 21.68 14.01 19.91
C ARG A 168 21.67 13.32 21.28
N GLY A 169 22.37 12.19 21.38
CA GLY A 169 22.44 11.37 22.59
C GLY A 169 21.40 10.24 22.68
N ILE A 170 20.43 10.19 21.75
CA ILE A 170 19.49 9.07 21.64
C ILE A 170 20.03 8.03 20.66
N ASN A 171 20.26 6.82 21.14
CA ASN A 171 20.53 5.67 20.29
C ASN A 171 19.22 4.90 20.04
N ALA A 172 18.68 5.02 18.82
CA ALA A 172 17.39 4.43 18.47
C ALA A 172 17.32 2.91 18.72
N ALA A 173 18.41 2.18 18.46
CA ALA A 173 18.42 0.72 18.59
C ALA A 173 18.29 0.22 20.04
N THR A 174 18.65 1.05 21.03
CA THR A 174 18.64 0.70 22.46
C THR A 174 17.70 1.58 23.28
N TYR A 175 17.01 2.53 22.65
CA TYR A 175 16.17 3.48 23.36
C TYR A 175 14.90 2.79 23.87
N GLN A 176 14.59 3.02 25.14
CA GLN A 176 13.32 2.72 25.76
C GLN A 176 12.80 4.02 26.39
N PRO A 177 11.52 4.39 26.14
CA PRO A 177 10.90 5.58 26.69
C PRO A 177 10.72 5.49 28.21
#